data_AF-B9Y2Y2-F1
#
_entry.id   AF-B9Y2Y2-F1
#
_cell.length_a   1.000
_cell.length_b   1.000
_cell.length_c   1.000
_cell.angle_alpha   90.00
_cell.angle_beta   90.00
_cell.angle_gamma   90.00
#
_symmetry.space_group_name_H-M   'P 1'
#
loop_
_entity.id
_entity.type
_entity.pdbx_description
1 polymer ?
#
loop_
_entity_poly.entity_id
_entity_poly.type
_entity_poly.pdbx_seq_one_letter_code
_entity_poly.pdbx_strand_id
1 'polypeptide(L)'
;MKKCRQGYFVFLISCLLATCFFSSKLTFWVLLAGLCLPLILEILLFLDVRRMRAEVSLASSVPRGTPAAYRLTLNPALTLAAGHLHIRLEVDNHLTGQRGEQTAVFALNRETDLAIELIPECCGEYTIRCQRLEVSDLFGLCVRSLPSLPEQRLTAFPRPVPVELKIRKMPHGIQEGDTAYENRKGNDPSEVFDLRDYQPQDDIRQIHWKLSSKLDKMVVKEASDTSHYDTILMLDAGLNNQPAAVLSAAVELALALSQKLIEQGIGHQAVFAAETQLAEQAVRSAAEEPQLAAFWIRLRLPANPGNGLRLFAGRWDQKQYNKMIYVTAGDFPPMLNLLDPQLDVTAITVKADQQTIHMAEKGRCQQIELPLSALDNTAVQLLI
;
A
#
# COMPACT_ATOMS: atom_id res chain seq x y z
N MET A 1 -7.98 -35.09 -5.05
CA MET A 1 -7.05 -35.80 -5.95
C MET A 1 -6.48 -37.07 -5.33
N LYS A 2 -5.65 -37.02 -4.26
CA LYS A 2 -5.13 -38.24 -3.59
C LYS A 2 -6.23 -39.21 -3.15
N LYS A 3 -7.34 -38.68 -2.60
CA LYS A 3 -8.52 -39.46 -2.18
C LYS A 3 -9.22 -40.18 -3.34
N CYS A 4 -9.32 -39.56 -4.52
CA CYS A 4 -9.96 -40.16 -5.71
C CYS A 4 -9.14 -41.34 -6.24
N ARG A 5 -7.81 -41.17 -6.32
CA ARG A 5 -6.89 -42.26 -6.72
C ARG A 5 -6.94 -43.44 -5.75
N GLN A 6 -7.03 -43.18 -4.45
CA GLN A 6 -7.18 -44.23 -3.43
C GLN A 6 -8.50 -44.98 -3.58
N GLY A 7 -9.62 -44.27 -3.74
CA GLY A 7 -10.93 -44.89 -3.97
C GLY A 7 -10.94 -45.74 -5.25
N TYR A 8 -10.30 -45.25 -6.31
CA TYR A 8 -10.17 -45.98 -7.56
C TYR A 8 -9.29 -47.24 -7.44
N PHE A 9 -8.21 -47.18 -6.66
CA PHE A 9 -7.38 -48.35 -6.38
C PHE A 9 -8.14 -49.43 -5.60
N VAL A 10 -8.94 -49.02 -4.61
CA VAL A 10 -9.83 -49.94 -3.86
C VAL A 10 -10.88 -50.56 -4.80
N PHE A 11 -11.44 -49.78 -5.72
CA PHE A 11 -12.34 -50.28 -6.75
C PHE A 11 -11.67 -51.35 -7.63
N LEU A 12 -10.44 -51.12 -8.11
CA LEU A 12 -9.69 -52.10 -8.90
C LEU A 12 -9.41 -53.39 -8.11
N ILE A 13 -9.04 -53.29 -6.83
CA ILE A 13 -8.84 -54.47 -5.96
C ILE A 13 -10.14 -55.25 -5.78
N SER A 14 -11.26 -54.56 -5.55
CA SER A 14 -12.57 -55.20 -5.44
C SER A 14 -12.96 -55.95 -6.72
N CYS A 15 -12.74 -55.35 -7.89
CA CYS A 15 -12.96 -55.99 -9.19
C CYS A 15 -12.05 -57.21 -9.40
N LEU A 16 -10.79 -57.12 -8.97
CA LEU A 16 -9.83 -58.23 -9.04
C LEU A 16 -10.31 -59.42 -8.19
N LEU A 17 -10.68 -59.17 -6.94
CA LEU A 17 -11.22 -60.20 -6.04
C LEU A 17 -12.50 -60.81 -6.63
N ALA A 18 -13.43 -59.99 -7.13
CA ALA A 18 -14.65 -60.49 -7.75
C ALA A 18 -14.38 -61.40 -8.97
N THR A 19 -13.35 -61.07 -9.76
CA THR A 19 -12.94 -61.92 -10.89
C THR A 19 -12.38 -63.26 -10.42
N CYS A 20 -11.58 -63.26 -9.35
CA CYS A 20 -11.05 -64.48 -8.75
C CYS A 20 -12.15 -65.38 -8.16
N PHE A 21 -13.15 -64.82 -7.48
CA PHE A 21 -14.21 -65.61 -6.82
C PHE A 21 -15.32 -66.07 -7.77
N PHE A 22 -15.81 -65.20 -8.65
CA PHE A 22 -16.97 -65.51 -9.49
C PHE A 22 -16.59 -66.09 -10.86
N SER A 23 -15.32 -65.98 -11.28
CA SER A 23 -14.79 -66.52 -12.55
C SER A 23 -15.64 -66.20 -13.79
N SER A 24 -16.37 -65.08 -13.76
CA SER A 24 -17.30 -64.70 -14.80
C SER A 24 -16.61 -63.82 -15.84
N LYS A 25 -16.94 -64.02 -17.13
CA LYS A 25 -16.41 -63.18 -18.22
C LYS A 25 -16.70 -61.70 -18.00
N LEU A 26 -17.85 -61.36 -17.39
CA LEU A 26 -18.26 -59.99 -17.11
C LEU A 26 -17.30 -59.29 -16.14
N THR A 27 -16.96 -59.94 -15.02
CA THR A 27 -16.03 -59.36 -14.02
C THR A 27 -14.64 -59.11 -14.60
N PHE A 28 -14.15 -60.01 -15.46
CA PHE A 28 -12.91 -59.83 -16.20
C PHE A 28 -12.95 -58.61 -17.13
N TRP A 29 -14.01 -58.44 -17.94
CA TRP A 29 -14.13 -57.28 -18.82
C TRP A 29 -14.24 -55.96 -18.06
N VAL A 30 -14.92 -55.94 -16.90
CA VAL A 30 -14.99 -54.76 -16.02
C VAL A 30 -13.61 -54.41 -15.46
N LEU A 31 -12.85 -55.40 -14.99
CA LEU A 31 -11.48 -55.19 -14.51
C LEU A 31 -10.57 -54.65 -15.61
N LEU A 32 -10.65 -55.21 -16.82
CA LEU A 32 -9.88 -54.76 -17.98
C LEU A 32 -10.26 -53.33 -18.38
N ALA A 33 -11.55 -53.01 -18.46
CA ALA A 33 -12.03 -51.67 -18.76
C ALA A 33 -11.57 -50.67 -17.70
N GLY A 34 -11.61 -51.06 -16.41
CA GLY A 34 -11.01 -50.33 -15.31
C GLY A 34 -9.55 -50.04 -15.61
N LEU A 35 -8.72 -51.06 -15.77
CA LEU A 35 -7.27 -50.90 -15.97
C LEU A 35 -6.90 -50.04 -17.20
N CYS A 36 -7.68 -50.11 -18.28
CA CYS A 36 -7.50 -49.29 -19.48
C CYS A 36 -7.97 -47.84 -19.32
N LEU A 37 -8.95 -47.56 -18.45
CA LEU A 37 -9.53 -46.22 -18.25
C LEU A 37 -8.49 -45.12 -17.99
N PRO A 38 -7.55 -45.23 -17.02
CA PRO A 38 -6.59 -44.17 -16.75
C PRO A 38 -5.65 -43.95 -17.93
N LEU A 39 -5.29 -44.99 -18.69
CA LEU A 39 -4.47 -44.84 -19.90
C LEU A 39 -5.23 -44.05 -20.97
N ILE A 40 -6.51 -44.34 -21.17
CA ILE A 40 -7.37 -43.60 -22.11
C ILE A 40 -7.52 -42.16 -21.66
N LEU A 41 -7.85 -41.92 -20.38
CA LEU A 41 -8.00 -40.58 -19.82
C LEU A 41 -6.70 -39.77 -19.92
N GLU A 42 -5.55 -40.39 -19.71
CA GLU A 42 -4.24 -39.74 -19.83
C GLU A 42 -3.97 -39.25 -21.26
N ILE A 43 -4.28 -40.08 -22.27
CA ILE A 43 -4.12 -39.73 -23.68
C ILE A 43 -5.09 -38.61 -24.07
N LEU A 44 -6.35 -38.71 -23.66
CA LEU A 44 -7.37 -37.69 -23.95
C LEU A 44 -7.03 -36.36 -23.27
N LEU A 45 -6.63 -36.39 -22.00
CA LEU A 45 -6.22 -35.20 -21.24
C LEU A 45 -4.98 -34.54 -21.86
N PHE A 46 -4.05 -35.33 -22.38
CA PHE A 46 -2.89 -34.81 -23.10
C PHE A 46 -3.27 -34.08 -24.39
N LEU A 47 -4.23 -34.61 -25.15
CA LEU A 47 -4.76 -33.94 -26.34
C LEU A 47 -5.50 -32.65 -26.00
N ASP A 48 -6.29 -32.65 -24.92
CA ASP A 48 -7.00 -31.48 -24.42
C ASP A 48 -6.02 -30.36 -24.03
N VAL A 49 -5.03 -30.67 -23.20
CA VAL A 49 -4.04 -29.70 -22.71
C VAL A 49 -3.21 -29.10 -23.84
N ARG A 50 -2.90 -29.87 -24.89
CA ARG A 50 -2.19 -29.35 -26.08
C ARG A 50 -3.00 -28.33 -26.88
N ARG A 51 -4.33 -28.39 -26.78
CA ARG A 51 -5.26 -27.48 -27.48
C ARG A 51 -5.64 -26.28 -26.62
N MET A 52 -5.58 -26.43 -25.30
CA MET A 52 -5.89 -25.36 -24.35
C MET A 52 -4.83 -24.26 -24.38
N ARG A 53 -5.32 -23.03 -24.41
CA ARG A 53 -4.53 -21.82 -24.14
C ARG A 53 -5.27 -21.02 -23.09
N ALA A 54 -4.50 -20.48 -22.16
CA ALA A 54 -5.02 -19.70 -21.05
C ALA A 54 -4.44 -18.29 -21.14
N GLU A 55 -5.32 -17.30 -21.12
CA GLU A 55 -4.98 -15.89 -21.07
C GLU A 55 -5.48 -15.32 -19.74
N VAL A 56 -4.73 -14.38 -19.18
CA VAL A 56 -5.06 -13.75 -17.91
C VAL A 56 -5.30 -12.27 -18.13
N SER A 57 -6.33 -11.74 -17.47
CA SER A 57 -6.55 -10.30 -17.34
C SER A 57 -6.82 -9.94 -15.88
N LEU A 58 -6.21 -8.85 -15.44
CA LEU A 58 -6.36 -8.28 -14.11
C LEU A 58 -6.39 -6.75 -14.24
N ALA A 59 -7.19 -6.10 -13.41
CA ALA A 59 -7.17 -4.64 -13.32
C ALA A 59 -5.78 -4.16 -12.89
N SER A 60 -5.29 -3.07 -13.47
CA SER A 60 -3.98 -2.50 -13.11
C SER A 60 -3.99 -1.83 -11.73
N SER A 61 -5.14 -1.28 -11.33
CA SER A 61 -5.32 -0.62 -10.05
C SER A 61 -6.73 -0.77 -9.49
N VAL A 62 -6.81 -0.83 -8.16
CA VAL A 62 -8.06 -0.83 -7.40
C VAL A 62 -7.86 -0.10 -6.07
N PRO A 63 -8.90 0.51 -5.47
CA PRO A 63 -8.82 0.94 -4.07
C PRO A 63 -8.64 -0.26 -3.12
N ARG A 64 -7.91 -0.08 -2.02
CA ARG A 64 -7.79 -1.09 -0.97
C ARG A 64 -9.17 -1.56 -0.49
N GLY A 65 -9.32 -2.85 -0.24
CA GLY A 65 -10.58 -3.46 0.20
C GLY A 65 -11.65 -3.63 -0.88
N THR A 66 -11.41 -3.18 -2.12
CA THR A 66 -12.31 -3.48 -3.24
C THR A 66 -11.87 -4.74 -3.98
N PRO A 67 -12.81 -5.60 -4.41
CA PRO A 67 -12.46 -6.85 -5.06
C PRO A 67 -11.91 -6.62 -6.47
N ALA A 68 -10.75 -7.21 -6.73
CA ALA A 68 -10.15 -7.33 -8.06
C ALA A 68 -10.37 -8.74 -8.60
N ALA A 69 -10.94 -8.85 -9.80
CA ALA A 69 -11.13 -10.14 -10.44
C ALA A 69 -9.89 -10.54 -11.25
N TYR A 70 -9.19 -11.59 -10.83
CA TYR A 70 -8.20 -12.28 -11.66
C TYR A 70 -8.96 -13.17 -12.63
N ARG A 71 -9.15 -12.68 -13.86
CA ARG A 71 -9.91 -13.38 -14.89
C ARG A 71 -8.99 -14.23 -15.74
N LEU A 72 -9.36 -15.50 -15.86
CA LEU A 72 -8.69 -16.48 -16.68
C LEU A 72 -9.62 -16.84 -17.83
N THR A 73 -9.22 -16.45 -19.03
CA THR A 73 -9.90 -16.80 -20.27
C THR A 73 -9.24 -18.03 -20.87
N LEU A 74 -9.99 -19.11 -20.97
CA LEU A 74 -9.58 -20.32 -21.66
C LEU A 74 -10.11 -20.27 -23.09
N ASN A 75 -9.27 -20.54 -24.08
CA ASN A 75 -9.77 -20.70 -25.44
C ASN A 75 -10.71 -21.91 -25.52
N PRO A 76 -11.88 -21.80 -26.18
CA PRO A 76 -12.83 -22.89 -26.27
C PRO A 76 -12.21 -24.05 -27.05
N ALA A 77 -11.78 -25.07 -26.31
CA ALA A 77 -11.44 -26.37 -26.83
C ALA A 77 -12.57 -27.33 -26.47
N LEU A 78 -13.01 -28.16 -27.40
CA LEU A 78 -13.82 -29.33 -27.03
C LEU A 78 -13.01 -30.14 -26.01
N THR A 79 -13.51 -30.23 -24.77
CA THR A 79 -12.91 -31.03 -23.71
C THR A 79 -13.34 -32.48 -23.88
N LEU A 80 -12.37 -33.39 -24.07
CA LEU A 80 -12.63 -34.81 -24.19
C LEU A 80 -12.65 -35.48 -22.82
N ALA A 81 -11.66 -35.19 -21.99
CA ALA A 81 -11.49 -35.75 -20.65
C ALA A 81 -11.30 -34.68 -19.57
N ALA A 82 -10.85 -33.47 -19.93
CA ALA A 82 -10.64 -32.37 -19.00
C ALA A 82 -11.94 -32.01 -18.25
N GLY A 83 -11.91 -32.13 -16.92
CA GLY A 83 -13.07 -31.91 -16.05
C GLY A 83 -12.89 -30.76 -15.06
N HIS A 84 -11.69 -30.57 -14.52
CA HIS A 84 -11.43 -29.52 -13.54
C HIS A 84 -10.11 -28.80 -13.82
N LEU A 85 -10.10 -27.49 -13.65
CA LEU A 85 -8.92 -26.66 -13.63
C LEU A 85 -8.55 -26.32 -12.18
N HIS A 86 -7.32 -26.61 -11.80
CA HIS A 86 -6.74 -26.27 -10.50
C HIS A 86 -5.73 -25.16 -10.72
N ILE A 87 -5.87 -24.08 -9.95
CA ILE A 87 -4.96 -22.95 -10.00
C ILE A 87 -4.49 -22.60 -8.60
N ARG A 88 -3.19 -22.35 -8.48
CA ARG A 88 -2.55 -21.85 -7.27
C ARG A 88 -1.82 -20.57 -7.60
N LEU A 89 -2.28 -19.49 -6.99
CA LEU A 89 -1.69 -18.17 -7.05
C LEU A 89 -0.88 -17.91 -5.79
N GLU A 90 0.27 -17.28 -5.98
CA GLU A 90 1.03 -16.63 -4.92
C GLU A 90 0.85 -15.12 -5.09
N VAL A 91 0.53 -14.45 -3.99
CA VAL A 91 0.23 -13.03 -3.92
C VAL A 91 1.24 -12.40 -2.97
N ASP A 92 2.09 -11.52 -3.49
CA ASP A 92 3.17 -10.86 -2.74
C ASP A 92 2.92 -9.34 -2.72
N ASN A 93 2.79 -8.74 -1.52
CA ASN A 93 2.66 -7.30 -1.36
C ASN A 93 4.05 -6.70 -1.14
N HIS A 94 4.50 -5.83 -2.04
CA HIS A 94 5.82 -5.23 -1.97
C HIS A 94 6.00 -4.27 -0.77
N LEU A 95 4.96 -3.46 -0.45
CA LEU A 95 4.99 -2.46 0.62
C LEU A 95 5.15 -3.10 1.99
N THR A 96 4.36 -4.15 2.26
CA THR A 96 4.34 -4.85 3.55
C THR A 96 5.24 -6.10 3.58
N GLY A 97 5.72 -6.56 2.44
CA GLY A 97 6.46 -7.82 2.31
C GLY A 97 5.62 -9.09 2.59
N GLN A 98 4.29 -8.95 2.67
CA GLN A 98 3.40 -10.07 2.98
C GLN A 98 3.19 -10.99 1.78
N ARG A 99 3.17 -12.29 2.05
CA ARG A 99 2.91 -13.33 1.05
C ARG A 99 1.68 -14.14 1.44
N GLY A 100 0.80 -14.35 0.47
CA GLY A 100 -0.37 -15.20 0.57
C GLY A 100 -0.41 -16.21 -0.56
N GLU A 101 -1.11 -17.33 -0.33
CA GLU A 101 -1.45 -18.28 -1.37
C GLU A 101 -2.98 -18.32 -1.54
N GLN A 102 -3.45 -18.30 -2.79
CA GLN A 102 -4.86 -18.50 -3.11
C GLN A 102 -5.00 -19.67 -4.07
N THR A 103 -5.90 -20.60 -3.75
CA THR A 103 -6.19 -21.75 -4.59
C THR A 103 -7.64 -21.76 -5.03
N ALA A 104 -7.88 -22.01 -6.30
CA ALA A 104 -9.22 -22.18 -6.84
C ALA A 104 -9.31 -23.45 -7.69
N VAL A 105 -10.51 -24.03 -7.75
CA VAL A 105 -10.84 -25.17 -8.60
C VAL A 105 -12.09 -24.85 -9.39
N PHE A 106 -12.01 -24.94 -10.71
CA PHE A 106 -13.12 -24.64 -11.63
C PHE A 106 -13.53 -25.89 -12.39
N ALA A 107 -14.83 -26.10 -12.57
CA ALA A 107 -15.34 -27.16 -13.44
C ALA A 107 -15.31 -26.69 -14.90
N LEU A 108 -14.70 -27.48 -15.78
CA LEU A 108 -14.58 -27.18 -17.20
C LEU A 108 -15.80 -27.74 -17.95
N ASN A 109 -16.93 -27.03 -17.90
CA ASN A 109 -18.20 -27.51 -18.46
C ASN A 109 -18.62 -26.79 -19.77
N ARG A 110 -18.25 -25.52 -19.96
CA ARG A 110 -18.46 -24.66 -21.14
C ARG A 110 -18.04 -23.20 -20.91
N GLU A 111 -18.03 -22.74 -19.67
CA GLU A 111 -17.58 -21.39 -19.33
C GLU A 111 -16.08 -21.26 -19.56
N THR A 112 -15.72 -20.31 -20.42
CA THR A 112 -14.33 -20.00 -20.77
C THR A 112 -13.76 -18.88 -19.92
N ASP A 113 -14.60 -18.11 -19.22
CA ASP A 113 -14.20 -16.99 -18.36
C ASP A 113 -14.34 -17.41 -16.90
N LEU A 114 -13.22 -17.60 -16.21
CA LEU A 114 -13.14 -18.03 -14.82
C LEU A 114 -12.55 -16.90 -14.00
N ALA A 115 -13.21 -16.51 -12.91
CA ALA A 115 -12.75 -15.41 -12.08
C ALA A 115 -12.35 -15.88 -10.68
N ILE A 116 -11.20 -15.41 -10.20
CA ILE A 116 -10.79 -15.52 -8.80
C ILE A 116 -10.87 -14.12 -8.21
N GLU A 117 -11.59 -14.00 -7.11
CA GLU A 117 -11.72 -12.73 -6.39
C GLU A 117 -10.50 -12.53 -5.47
N LEU A 118 -9.76 -11.45 -5.70
CA LEU A 118 -8.65 -10.98 -4.89
C LEU A 118 -9.10 -9.72 -4.15
N ILE A 119 -9.09 -9.73 -2.82
CA ILE A 119 -9.42 -8.55 -2.01
C ILE A 119 -8.12 -8.06 -1.35
N PRO A 120 -7.54 -6.94 -1.79
CA PRO A 120 -6.33 -6.40 -1.18
C PRO A 120 -6.63 -5.89 0.25
N GLU A 121 -6.09 -6.57 1.26
CA GLU A 121 -6.23 -6.15 2.66
C GLU A 121 -5.43 -4.87 2.96
N CYS A 122 -4.30 -4.72 2.27
CA CYS A 122 -3.36 -3.61 2.39
C CYS A 122 -3.26 -2.76 1.13
N CYS A 123 -2.86 -1.50 1.28
CA CYS A 123 -2.35 -0.72 0.15
C CYS A 123 -0.95 -1.24 -0.24
N GLY A 124 -0.52 -0.97 -1.47
CA GLY A 124 0.76 -1.47 -1.98
C GLY A 124 0.69 -1.98 -3.42
N GLU A 125 1.85 -2.22 -4.01
CA GLU A 125 1.96 -3.00 -5.25
C GLU A 125 1.93 -4.49 -4.93
N TYR A 126 0.96 -5.20 -5.50
CA TYR A 126 0.83 -6.64 -5.42
C TYR A 126 1.36 -7.29 -6.68
N THR A 127 2.19 -8.31 -6.49
CA THR A 127 2.67 -9.19 -7.55
C THR A 127 1.96 -10.53 -7.44
N ILE A 128 1.22 -10.91 -8.48
CA ILE A 128 0.45 -12.16 -8.53
C ILE A 128 1.16 -13.13 -9.49
N ARG A 129 1.59 -14.27 -8.96
CA ARG A 129 2.27 -15.32 -9.72
C ARG A 129 1.45 -16.59 -9.73
N CYS A 130 1.25 -17.16 -10.91
CA CYS A 130 0.65 -18.48 -11.03
C CYS A 130 1.72 -19.54 -10.75
N GLN A 131 1.72 -20.14 -9.56
CA GLN A 131 2.66 -21.21 -9.19
C GLN A 131 2.30 -22.53 -9.85
N ARG A 132 1.00 -22.84 -9.95
CA ARG A 132 0.50 -24.06 -10.59
C ARG A 132 -0.77 -23.79 -11.35
N LEU A 133 -0.81 -24.30 -12.57
CA LEU A 133 -1.99 -24.36 -13.41
C LEU A 133 -2.09 -25.79 -13.94
N GLU A 134 -3.07 -26.55 -13.45
CA GLU A 134 -3.21 -27.97 -13.71
C GLU A 134 -4.64 -28.31 -14.12
N VAL A 135 -4.78 -29.18 -15.11
CA VAL A 135 -6.06 -29.74 -15.53
C VAL A 135 -6.13 -31.19 -15.09
N SER A 136 -7.23 -31.57 -14.45
CA SER A 136 -7.53 -32.95 -14.13
C SER A 136 -8.75 -33.44 -14.87
N ASP A 137 -8.85 -34.76 -15.06
CA ASP A 137 -10.04 -35.36 -15.64
C ASP A 137 -11.28 -35.27 -14.71
N LEU A 138 -12.45 -35.68 -15.21
CA LEU A 138 -13.72 -35.69 -14.48
C LEU A 138 -13.70 -36.56 -13.20
N PHE A 139 -12.93 -37.65 -13.18
CA PHE A 139 -12.77 -38.56 -12.05
C PHE A 139 -11.58 -38.19 -11.14
N GLY A 140 -10.71 -37.28 -11.59
CA GLY A 140 -9.53 -36.81 -10.86
C GLY A 140 -8.42 -37.86 -10.72
N LEU A 141 -8.28 -38.75 -11.71
CA LEU A 141 -7.27 -39.82 -11.76
C LEU A 141 -5.95 -39.31 -12.37
N CYS A 142 -6.06 -38.62 -13.50
CA CYS A 142 -5.02 -38.06 -14.34
C CYS A 142 -4.93 -36.53 -14.17
N VAL A 143 -3.72 -36.00 -14.27
CA VAL A 143 -3.43 -34.58 -14.05
C VAL A 143 -2.33 -34.14 -14.99
N ARG A 144 -2.51 -33.00 -15.64
CA ARG A 144 -1.52 -32.41 -16.53
C ARG A 144 -1.42 -30.92 -16.30
N SER A 145 -0.20 -30.42 -16.25
CA SER A 145 0.06 -28.98 -16.12
C SER A 145 -0.14 -28.27 -17.46
N LEU A 146 -0.71 -27.07 -17.40
CA LEU A 146 -0.73 -26.12 -18.50
C LEU A 146 0.56 -25.27 -18.49
N PRO A 147 0.86 -24.56 -19.58
CA PRO A 147 1.93 -23.56 -19.60
C PRO A 147 1.76 -22.51 -18.49
N SER A 148 2.87 -21.98 -18.00
CA SER A 148 2.87 -20.92 -16.97
C SER A 148 2.21 -19.64 -17.50
N LEU A 149 1.42 -18.99 -16.65
CA LEU A 149 0.84 -17.67 -16.94
C LEU A 149 1.86 -16.56 -16.66
N PRO A 150 1.79 -15.43 -17.38
CA PRO A 150 2.61 -14.27 -17.08
C PRO A 150 2.27 -13.67 -15.72
N GLU A 151 3.29 -13.17 -15.02
CA GLU A 151 3.15 -12.42 -13.78
C GLU A 151 2.23 -11.21 -13.99
N GLN A 152 1.27 -11.02 -13.07
CA GLN A 152 0.35 -9.88 -13.08
C GLN A 152 0.71 -8.93 -11.93
N ARG A 153 0.43 -7.64 -12.12
CA ARG A 153 0.62 -6.61 -11.10
C ARG A 153 -0.68 -5.87 -10.84
N LEU A 154 -0.97 -5.64 -9.57
CA LEU A 154 -2.14 -4.91 -9.11
C LEU A 154 -1.70 -3.84 -8.11
N THR A 155 -2.03 -2.58 -8.39
CA THR A 155 -1.76 -1.48 -7.46
C THR A 155 -2.98 -1.24 -6.60
N ALA A 156 -2.89 -1.53 -5.30
CA ALA A 156 -3.94 -1.21 -4.34
C ALA A 156 -3.72 0.19 -3.77
N PHE A 157 -4.55 1.14 -4.20
CA PHE A 157 -4.47 2.51 -3.74
C PHE A 157 -5.04 2.68 -2.31
N PRO A 158 -4.37 3.46 -1.44
CA PRO A 158 -4.88 3.91 -0.15
C PRO A 158 -6.31 4.45 -0.26
N ARG A 159 -7.17 4.10 0.70
CA ARG A 159 -8.51 4.70 0.80
C ARG A 159 -8.40 6.11 1.39
N PRO A 160 -9.29 7.05 0.99
CA PRO A 160 -9.40 8.33 1.66
C PRO A 160 -9.77 8.15 3.13
N VAL A 161 -9.07 8.82 4.03
CA VAL A 161 -9.38 8.82 5.47
C VAL A 161 -10.05 10.15 5.81
N PRO A 162 -11.21 10.14 6.50
CA PRO A 162 -11.86 11.36 6.95
C PRO A 162 -11.07 11.95 8.13
N VAL A 163 -10.14 12.87 7.84
CA VAL A 163 -9.36 13.61 8.84
C VAL A 163 -9.71 15.08 8.78
N GLU A 164 -9.98 15.68 9.94
CA GLU A 164 -10.09 17.13 10.10
C GLU A 164 -8.85 17.65 10.83
N LEU A 165 -8.05 18.47 10.15
CA LEU A 165 -6.88 19.12 10.75
C LEU A 165 -7.23 20.50 11.31
N LYS A 166 -6.93 20.72 12.59
CA LYS A 166 -6.96 22.05 13.22
C LYS A 166 -5.55 22.45 13.62
N ILE A 167 -5.02 23.49 13.00
CA ILE A 167 -3.68 23.97 13.31
C ILE A 167 -3.75 24.89 14.53
N ARG A 168 -3.10 24.50 15.63
CA ARG A 168 -3.08 25.29 16.88
C ARG A 168 -2.18 26.52 16.78
N LYS A 169 -1.05 26.37 16.10
CA LYS A 169 -0.08 27.42 15.79
C LYS A 169 0.47 27.19 14.40
N MET A 170 0.46 28.22 13.55
CA MET A 170 1.25 28.19 12.32
C MET A 170 2.71 27.90 12.68
N PRO A 171 3.46 27.15 11.87
CA PRO A 171 4.90 27.02 12.09
C PRO A 171 5.51 28.44 12.06
N HIS A 172 6.00 28.92 13.20
CA HIS A 172 6.74 30.19 13.25
C HIS A 172 8.22 29.83 13.03
N GLY A 173 8.92 30.61 12.21
CA GLY A 173 10.34 30.40 11.99
C GLY A 173 11.14 30.58 13.30
N ILE A 174 12.39 30.11 13.26
CA ILE A 174 13.27 29.94 14.42
C ILE A 174 13.40 31.25 15.22
N GLN A 175 13.26 31.20 16.55
CA GLN A 175 13.71 32.27 17.43
C GLN A 175 15.15 31.97 17.85
N GLU A 176 16.11 32.76 17.36
CA GLU A 176 17.50 32.75 17.83
C GLU A 176 17.76 34.09 18.52
N GLY A 177 17.76 34.12 19.86
CA GLY A 177 17.93 35.34 20.66
C GLY A 177 16.71 36.28 20.69
N ASP A 178 16.94 37.60 20.73
CA ASP A 178 15.90 38.65 20.72
C ASP A 178 15.28 38.90 19.33
N THR A 179 15.68 38.13 18.32
CA THR A 179 15.16 38.23 16.96
C THR A 179 14.28 37.03 16.64
N ALA A 180 12.96 37.30 16.51
CA ALA A 180 12.03 36.36 15.94
C ALA A 180 12.23 36.32 14.41
N TYR A 181 12.72 35.20 13.87
CA TYR A 181 12.63 34.95 12.44
C TYR A 181 11.22 34.42 12.16
N GLU A 182 10.19 35.26 12.26
CA GLU A 182 9.02 35.03 11.40
C GLU A 182 9.52 35.13 9.96
N ASN A 183 9.16 34.18 9.09
CA ASN A 183 9.40 34.14 7.63
C ASN A 183 10.79 34.58 7.11
N ARG A 184 11.44 33.80 6.24
CA ARG A 184 12.69 34.27 5.65
C ARG A 184 12.42 35.34 4.59
N LYS A 185 13.28 36.38 4.55
CA LYS A 185 13.34 37.33 3.44
C LYS A 185 13.62 36.56 2.16
N GLY A 186 12.74 36.70 1.18
CA GLY A 186 12.85 36.07 -0.13
C GLY A 186 12.60 37.02 -1.27
N ASN A 187 12.17 36.45 -2.40
CA ASN A 187 12.01 37.18 -3.65
C ASN A 187 10.62 37.00 -4.27
N ASP A 188 9.66 36.46 -3.52
CA ASP A 188 8.26 36.37 -3.95
C ASP A 188 7.51 37.68 -3.61
N PRO A 189 7.22 38.55 -4.60
CA PRO A 189 6.55 39.82 -4.35
C PRO A 189 5.04 39.69 -4.08
N SER A 190 4.48 38.48 -4.17
CA SER A 190 3.05 38.24 -3.96
C SER A 190 2.67 38.20 -2.47
N GLU A 191 3.60 37.83 -1.60
CA GLU A 191 3.45 37.83 -0.15
C GLU A 191 4.39 38.85 0.50
N VAL A 192 3.84 39.72 1.35
CA VAL A 192 4.61 40.74 2.05
C VAL A 192 5.15 40.14 3.34
N PHE A 193 6.47 39.99 3.42
CA PHE A 193 7.20 39.49 4.57
C PHE A 193 7.23 40.51 5.71
N ASP A 194 7.73 41.70 5.43
CA ASP A 194 7.83 42.80 6.39
C ASP A 194 7.70 44.15 5.66
N LEU A 195 7.41 45.20 6.42
CA LEU A 195 7.31 46.58 5.98
C LEU A 195 8.41 47.41 6.66
N ARG A 196 9.48 47.68 5.92
CA ARG A 196 10.60 48.48 6.42
C ARG A 196 10.76 49.80 5.69
N ASP A 197 11.52 50.70 6.31
CA ASP A 197 11.88 51.97 5.70
C ASP A 197 12.80 51.75 4.49
N TYR A 198 12.54 52.51 3.43
CA TYR A 198 13.28 52.48 2.17
C TYR A 198 14.75 52.85 2.40
N GLN A 199 15.64 52.00 1.90
CA GLN A 199 17.06 52.30 1.77
C GLN A 199 17.39 52.56 0.30
N PRO A 200 18.39 53.40 -0.02
CA PRO A 200 18.74 53.75 -1.39
C PRO A 200 19.12 52.57 -2.31
N GLN A 201 19.32 51.37 -1.76
CA GLN A 201 19.66 50.15 -2.49
C GLN A 201 18.42 49.32 -2.89
N ASP A 202 17.23 49.72 -2.45
CA ASP A 202 15.99 48.96 -2.65
C ASP A 202 15.34 49.24 -4.00
N ASP A 203 14.68 48.23 -4.58
CA ASP A 203 13.92 48.41 -5.81
C ASP A 203 12.67 49.29 -5.55
N ILE A 204 12.58 50.40 -6.27
CA ILE A 204 11.46 51.36 -6.25
C ILE A 204 10.12 50.66 -6.54
N ARG A 205 10.12 49.56 -7.30
CA ARG A 205 8.91 48.77 -7.59
C ARG A 205 8.31 48.09 -6.37
N GLN A 206 9.12 47.87 -5.33
CA GLN A 206 8.68 47.23 -4.08
C GLN A 206 8.11 48.23 -3.07
N ILE A 207 8.06 49.54 -3.40
CA ILE A 207 7.52 50.57 -2.51
C ILE A 207 5.99 50.39 -2.34
N HIS A 208 5.55 50.37 -1.08
CA HIS A 208 4.12 50.38 -0.75
C HIS A 208 3.55 51.80 -0.84
N TRP A 209 3.34 52.32 -2.05
CA TRP A 209 2.92 53.71 -2.30
C TRP A 209 1.77 54.21 -1.42
N LYS A 210 0.73 53.39 -1.20
CA LYS A 210 -0.45 53.76 -0.38
C LYS A 210 -0.16 53.86 1.13
N LEU A 211 0.87 53.16 1.63
CA LEU A 211 1.26 53.20 3.03
C LEU A 211 2.29 54.33 3.22
N SER A 212 3.20 54.47 2.27
CA SER A 212 4.15 55.58 2.23
C SER A 212 3.45 56.93 2.21
N SER A 213 2.35 57.06 1.46
CA SER A 213 1.55 58.30 1.43
C SER A 213 0.80 58.61 2.72
N LYS A 214 0.58 57.62 3.60
CA LYS A 214 -0.09 57.81 4.89
C LYS A 214 0.88 58.10 6.03
N LEU A 215 2.10 57.56 5.95
CA LEU A 215 3.12 57.69 6.99
C LEU A 215 4.15 58.78 6.70
N ASP A 216 4.04 59.45 5.54
CA ASP A 216 4.97 60.46 5.03
C ASP A 216 6.44 60.00 5.04
N LYS A 217 6.64 58.69 4.86
CA LYS A 217 7.93 58.01 4.77
C LYS A 217 7.86 56.90 3.74
N MET A 218 8.94 56.68 2.97
CA MET A 218 8.96 55.60 1.98
C MET A 218 9.11 54.25 2.67
N VAL A 219 8.09 53.40 2.52
CA VAL A 219 8.05 52.03 3.05
C VAL A 219 8.14 51.04 1.91
N VAL A 220 9.02 50.05 2.04
CA VAL A 220 9.24 48.97 1.08
C VAL A 220 8.59 47.69 1.60
N LYS A 221 7.92 46.96 0.70
CA LYS A 221 7.46 45.59 0.95
C LYS A 221 8.65 44.66 0.77
N GLU A 222 9.11 44.04 1.85
CA GLU A 222 10.02 42.91 1.69
C GLU A 222 9.23 41.69 1.25
N ALA A 223 9.73 40.99 0.24
CA ALA A 223 9.15 39.77 -0.28
C ALA A 223 9.45 38.59 0.66
N SER A 224 8.51 37.66 0.83
CA SER A 224 8.77 36.41 1.56
C SER A 224 9.52 35.40 0.69
N ASP A 225 10.23 34.48 1.34
CA ASP A 225 10.75 33.28 0.69
C ASP A 225 9.74 32.15 0.89
N THR A 226 8.91 31.91 -0.11
CA THR A 226 7.95 30.80 -0.14
C THR A 226 8.62 29.46 -0.47
N SER A 227 9.94 29.42 -0.68
CA SER A 227 10.65 28.26 -1.23
C SER A 227 11.24 27.28 -0.20
N HIS A 228 11.15 27.56 1.10
CA HIS A 228 11.65 26.67 2.17
C HIS A 228 10.51 26.22 3.09
N TYR A 229 10.25 24.90 3.08
CA TYR A 229 9.22 24.27 3.91
C TYR A 229 9.80 23.95 5.28
N ASP A 230 9.33 24.66 6.30
CA ASP A 230 9.72 24.35 7.67
C ASP A 230 8.99 23.11 8.24
N THR A 231 8.03 22.54 7.49
CA THR A 231 7.24 21.37 7.89
C THR A 231 7.68 20.10 7.16
N ILE A 232 7.99 19.06 7.94
CA ILE A 232 8.22 17.70 7.47
C ILE A 232 7.07 16.79 7.90
N LEU A 233 6.52 16.03 6.96
CA LEU A 233 5.57 14.95 7.22
C LEU A 233 6.27 13.63 6.97
N MET A 234 6.47 12.86 8.02
CA MET A 234 7.28 11.65 7.98
C MET A 234 6.46 10.41 8.30
N LEU A 235 6.46 9.43 7.40
CA LEU A 235 5.95 8.08 7.65
C LEU A 235 7.11 7.13 7.98
N ASP A 236 7.09 6.55 9.18
CA ASP A 236 8.12 5.64 9.68
C ASP A 236 7.48 4.49 10.45
N ALA A 237 6.84 3.59 9.70
CA ALA A 237 6.21 2.37 10.21
C ALA A 237 7.12 1.16 9.98
N GLY A 238 7.17 0.25 10.96
CA GLY A 238 7.95 -0.99 10.88
C GLY A 238 7.07 -2.22 10.67
N LEU A 239 7.53 -3.18 9.86
CA LEU A 239 6.80 -4.41 9.55
C LEU A 239 6.62 -5.33 10.77
N ASN A 240 7.59 -5.39 11.67
CA ASN A 240 7.61 -6.36 12.76
C ASN A 240 6.48 -6.13 13.77
N ASN A 241 5.78 -7.20 14.13
CA ASN A 241 4.70 -7.23 15.13
C ASN A 241 3.52 -6.30 14.82
N GLN A 242 3.35 -5.85 13.58
CA GLN A 242 2.22 -5.02 13.18
C GLN A 242 1.28 -5.76 12.21
N PRO A 243 -0.04 -5.76 12.47
CA PRO A 243 -1.00 -6.25 11.50
C PRO A 243 -0.96 -5.45 10.20
N ALA A 244 -1.22 -6.15 9.10
CA ALA A 244 -1.33 -5.60 7.75
C ALA A 244 -2.20 -4.32 7.68
N ALA A 245 -3.38 -4.40 8.32
CA ALA A 245 -4.36 -3.32 8.35
C ALA A 245 -3.83 -2.06 9.05
N VAL A 246 -3.05 -2.20 10.12
CA VAL A 246 -2.46 -1.06 10.86
C VAL A 246 -1.41 -0.36 10.01
N LEU A 247 -0.55 -1.13 9.32
CA LEU A 247 0.46 -0.57 8.43
C LEU A 247 -0.16 0.23 7.28
N SER A 248 -1.21 -0.32 6.66
CA SER A 248 -1.94 0.40 5.61
C SER A 248 -2.66 1.63 6.12
N ALA A 249 -3.26 1.54 7.31
CA ALA A 249 -3.91 2.68 7.95
C ALA A 249 -2.93 3.80 8.28
N ALA A 250 -1.69 3.49 8.68
CA ALA A 250 -0.65 4.50 8.89
C ALA A 250 -0.24 5.20 7.58
N VAL A 251 -0.12 4.45 6.47
CA VAL A 251 0.15 5.01 5.13
C VAL A 251 -1.01 5.90 4.68
N GLU A 252 -2.25 5.41 4.82
CA GLU A 252 -3.48 6.13 4.50
C GLU A 252 -3.62 7.43 5.31
N LEU A 253 -3.34 7.37 6.61
CA LEU A 253 -3.34 8.51 7.51
C LEU A 253 -2.29 9.55 7.08
N ALA A 254 -1.06 9.12 6.80
CA ALA A 254 0.00 10.04 6.37
C ALA A 254 -0.37 10.74 5.04
N LEU A 255 -0.92 10.02 4.07
CA LEU A 255 -1.39 10.63 2.82
C LEU A 255 -2.58 11.58 3.04
N ALA A 256 -3.51 11.23 3.92
CA ALA A 256 -4.62 12.13 4.28
C ALA A 256 -4.12 13.40 4.98
N LEU A 257 -3.11 13.29 5.86
CA LEU A 257 -2.48 14.44 6.50
C LEU A 257 -1.78 15.33 5.47
N SER A 258 -1.04 14.74 4.53
CA SER A 258 -0.43 15.47 3.41
C SER A 258 -1.49 16.29 2.67
N GLN A 259 -2.60 15.65 2.29
CA GLN A 259 -3.68 16.33 1.58
C GLN A 259 -4.27 17.49 2.39
N LYS A 260 -4.53 17.27 3.68
CA LYS A 260 -5.10 18.32 4.54
C LYS A 260 -4.13 19.48 4.81
N LEU A 261 -2.83 19.25 4.86
CA LEU A 261 -1.83 20.33 4.93
C LEU A 261 -1.90 21.22 3.69
N ILE A 262 -1.99 20.62 2.50
CA ILE A 262 -2.08 21.35 1.23
C ILE A 262 -3.41 22.11 1.11
N GLU A 263 -4.53 21.52 1.52
CA GLU A 263 -5.83 22.22 1.60
C GLU A 263 -5.76 23.47 2.50
N GLN A 264 -4.88 23.48 3.50
CA GLN A 264 -4.64 24.61 4.40
C GLN A 264 -3.53 25.56 3.91
N GLY A 265 -3.00 25.35 2.70
CA GLY A 265 -1.95 26.19 2.11
C GLY A 265 -0.54 25.90 2.66
N ILE A 266 -0.35 24.78 3.36
CA ILE A 266 0.93 24.40 3.95
C ILE A 266 1.61 23.37 3.07
N GLY A 267 2.55 23.83 2.25
CA GLY A 267 3.49 22.94 1.59
C GLY A 267 4.42 22.29 2.61
N HIS A 268 4.87 21.08 2.31
CA HIS A 268 5.67 20.29 3.25
C HIS A 268 6.59 19.33 2.50
N GLN A 269 7.63 18.88 3.20
CA GLN A 269 8.46 17.77 2.74
C GLN A 269 7.84 16.45 3.21
N ALA A 270 7.33 15.65 2.27
CA ALA A 270 6.80 14.33 2.57
C ALA A 270 7.93 13.30 2.52
N VAL A 271 8.16 12.60 3.64
CA VAL A 271 9.27 11.68 3.83
C VAL A 271 8.75 10.29 4.19
N PHE A 272 9.13 9.29 3.40
CA PHE A 272 8.87 7.89 3.66
C PHE A 272 10.16 7.22 4.12
N ALA A 273 10.13 6.64 5.32
CA ALA A 273 11.22 5.81 5.80
C ALA A 273 11.16 4.45 5.08
N ALA A 274 11.98 4.29 4.04
CA ALA A 274 12.16 3.01 3.36
C ALA A 274 13.22 2.18 4.09
N GLU A 275 13.40 0.91 3.68
CA GLU A 275 14.35 -0.03 4.31
C GLU A 275 15.73 0.57 4.64
N THR A 276 16.36 1.26 3.68
CA THR A 276 17.74 1.76 3.80
C THR A 276 17.89 3.26 3.61
N GLN A 277 16.84 3.97 3.24
CA GLN A 277 16.90 5.39 2.89
C GLN A 277 15.61 6.11 3.25
N LEU A 278 15.71 7.43 3.38
CA LEU A 278 14.56 8.32 3.43
C LEU A 278 14.22 8.72 1.99
N ALA A 279 13.05 8.31 1.54
CA ALA A 279 12.52 8.67 0.23
C ALA A 279 11.66 9.91 0.39
N GLU A 280 11.98 10.97 -0.34
CA GLU A 280 11.41 12.29 -0.08
C GLU A 280 10.85 12.94 -1.32
N GLN A 281 9.77 13.68 -1.11
CA GLN A 281 9.11 14.43 -2.15
C GLN A 281 8.51 15.69 -1.54
N ALA A 282 8.83 16.85 -2.12
CA ALA A 282 8.17 18.09 -1.76
C ALA A 282 6.74 18.08 -2.31
N VAL A 283 5.78 18.49 -1.50
CA VAL A 283 4.37 18.61 -1.88
C VAL A 283 3.96 20.06 -1.68
N ARG A 284 3.54 20.69 -2.77
CA ARG A 284 3.27 22.14 -2.84
C ARG A 284 1.85 22.45 -3.29
N SER A 285 1.23 21.50 -3.99
CA SER A 285 -0.11 21.67 -4.54
C SER A 285 -0.86 20.35 -4.59
N ALA A 286 -2.19 20.42 -4.66
CA ALA A 286 -3.04 19.24 -4.71
C ALA A 286 -2.79 18.37 -5.96
N ALA A 287 -2.17 18.92 -7.01
CA ALA A 287 -1.81 18.18 -8.21
C ALA A 287 -0.66 17.16 -7.99
N GLU A 288 0.14 17.34 -6.92
CA GLU A 288 1.27 16.48 -6.58
C GLU A 288 0.87 15.32 -5.65
N GLU A 289 -0.29 15.39 -4.98
CA GLU A 289 -0.76 14.36 -4.06
C GLU A 289 -0.94 12.97 -4.71
N PRO A 290 -1.53 12.84 -5.91
CA PRO A 290 -1.63 11.53 -6.56
C PRO A 290 -0.26 10.95 -6.91
N GLN A 291 0.73 11.82 -7.19
CA GLN A 291 2.11 11.41 -7.48
C GLN A 291 2.79 10.92 -6.21
N LEU A 292 2.59 11.60 -5.07
CA LEU A 292 3.08 11.17 -3.77
C LEU A 292 2.51 9.79 -3.39
N ALA A 293 1.20 9.61 -3.51
CA ALA A 293 0.56 8.33 -3.21
C ALA A 293 1.13 7.21 -4.10
N ALA A 294 1.22 7.44 -5.41
CA ALA A 294 1.79 6.48 -6.35
C ALA A 294 3.28 6.16 -6.07
N PHE A 295 4.05 7.16 -5.61
CA PHE A 295 5.43 7.00 -5.21
C PHE A 295 5.56 6.13 -3.96
N TRP A 296 4.82 6.44 -2.89
CA TRP A 296 4.89 5.71 -1.62
C TRP A 296 4.43 4.26 -1.71
N ILE A 297 3.40 3.96 -2.51
CA ILE A 297 2.86 2.60 -2.69
C ILE A 297 3.92 1.62 -3.26
N ARG A 298 4.92 2.14 -3.99
CA ARG A 298 6.02 1.37 -4.59
C ARG A 298 7.21 1.16 -3.67
N LEU A 299 7.25 1.87 -2.54
CA LEU A 299 8.32 1.73 -1.56
C LEU A 299 8.06 0.52 -0.65
N ARG A 300 9.08 0.14 0.12
CA ARG A 300 9.00 -0.96 1.08
C ARG A 300 9.28 -0.45 2.49
N LEU A 301 8.42 -0.83 3.42
CA LEU A 301 8.56 -0.47 4.83
C LEU A 301 9.76 -1.20 5.46
N PRO A 302 10.48 -0.57 6.39
CA PRO A 302 11.58 -1.18 7.13
C PRO A 302 11.07 -2.25 8.09
N ALA A 303 11.96 -3.16 8.52
CA ALA A 303 11.60 -4.20 9.48
C ALA A 303 11.15 -3.62 10.84
N ASN A 304 11.82 -2.57 11.34
CA ASN A 304 11.56 -1.97 12.64
C ASN A 304 11.18 -0.49 12.50
N PRO A 305 10.25 0.02 13.34
CA PRO A 305 9.93 1.45 13.39
C PRO A 305 11.11 2.25 13.97
N GLY A 306 11.13 3.56 13.70
CA GLY A 306 12.18 4.46 14.20
C GLY A 306 13.47 4.45 13.37
N ASN A 307 13.56 3.58 12.35
CA ASN A 307 14.70 3.58 11.42
C ASN A 307 14.77 4.91 10.67
N GLY A 308 13.61 5.43 10.25
CA GLY A 308 13.54 6.72 9.60
C GLY A 308 14.03 7.84 10.50
N LEU A 309 13.54 7.92 11.74
CA LEU A 309 14.03 8.93 12.70
C LEU A 309 15.54 8.85 12.89
N ARG A 310 16.13 7.65 12.87
CA ARG A 310 17.57 7.47 13.07
C ARG A 310 18.35 8.03 11.90
N LEU A 311 17.86 7.79 10.69
CA LEU A 311 18.43 8.35 9.48
C LEU A 311 18.28 9.87 9.45
N PHE A 312 17.13 10.40 9.89
CA PHE A 312 16.89 11.83 9.99
C PHE A 312 17.82 12.50 11.01
N ALA A 313 17.93 11.94 12.21
CA ALA A 313 18.79 12.42 13.30
C ALA A 313 20.28 12.42 12.97
N GLY A 314 20.69 11.65 11.95
CA GLY A 314 22.07 11.65 11.43
C GLY A 314 22.36 12.74 10.40
N ARG A 315 21.39 13.54 9.99
CA ARG A 315 21.58 14.54 8.92
C ARG A 315 22.03 15.91 9.41
N TRP A 316 22.68 16.64 8.52
CA TRP A 316 23.17 18.00 8.78
C TRP A 316 22.11 19.09 8.52
N ASP A 317 21.04 18.77 7.80
CA ASP A 317 19.98 19.68 7.36
C ASP A 317 18.76 19.74 8.30
N GLN A 318 18.77 18.98 9.41
CA GLN A 318 17.65 18.91 10.37
C GLN A 318 17.18 20.28 10.87
N LYS A 319 18.09 21.25 10.99
CA LYS A 319 17.82 22.62 11.44
C LYS A 319 16.98 23.45 10.47
N GLN A 320 16.68 22.92 9.28
CA GLN A 320 15.82 23.58 8.30
C GLN A 320 14.33 23.41 8.63
N TYR A 321 13.97 22.47 9.51
CA TYR A 321 12.58 22.20 9.87
C TYR A 321 12.26 22.71 11.27
N ASN A 322 11.13 23.41 11.43
CA ASN A 322 10.60 23.84 12.73
C ASN A 322 9.46 22.93 13.23
N LYS A 323 8.82 22.18 12.31
CA LYS A 323 7.68 21.33 12.60
C LYS A 323 7.80 19.96 11.95
N MET A 324 7.61 18.91 12.74
CA MET A 324 7.56 17.53 12.28
C MET A 324 6.23 16.90 12.64
N ILE A 325 5.53 16.40 11.62
CA ILE A 325 4.39 15.50 11.77
C ILE A 325 4.92 14.09 11.53
N TYR A 326 5.04 13.31 12.59
CA TYR A 326 5.57 11.96 12.57
C TYR A 326 4.44 10.94 12.61
N VAL A 327 4.34 10.06 11.62
CA VAL A 327 3.32 9.01 11.54
C VAL A 327 3.98 7.65 11.63
N THR A 328 3.48 6.80 12.53
CA THR A 328 3.97 5.43 12.71
C THR A 328 2.83 4.44 12.96
N ALA A 329 3.18 3.17 13.14
CA ALA A 329 2.26 2.07 13.43
C ALA A 329 2.73 1.35 14.70
N GLY A 330 1.82 1.14 15.65
CA GLY A 330 2.13 0.51 16.93
C GLY A 330 2.65 1.50 17.97
N ASP A 331 3.79 1.17 18.59
CA ASP A 331 4.37 2.00 19.66
C ASP A 331 5.33 3.06 19.12
N PHE A 332 5.36 4.22 19.78
CA PHE A 332 6.32 5.26 19.46
C PHE A 332 7.75 4.80 19.77
N PRO A 333 8.72 5.03 18.87
CA PRO A 333 10.11 4.74 19.15
C PRO A 333 10.62 5.66 20.28
N PRO A 334 11.46 5.15 21.21
CA PRO A 334 11.94 5.94 22.35
C PRO A 334 12.74 7.17 21.92
N MET A 335 13.40 7.09 20.76
CA MET A 335 14.23 8.14 20.18
C MET A 335 13.44 9.38 19.74
N LEU A 336 12.11 9.27 19.60
CA LEU A 336 11.25 10.42 19.35
C LEU A 336 11.40 11.52 20.42
N ASN A 337 11.65 11.13 21.68
CA ASN A 337 11.88 12.06 22.78
C ASN A 337 13.32 12.61 22.85
N LEU A 338 14.20 12.16 21.95
CA LEU A 338 15.62 12.56 21.87
C LEU A 338 15.90 13.52 20.71
N LEU A 339 14.87 13.90 19.95
CA LEU A 339 14.98 14.88 18.87
C LEU A 339 15.31 16.28 19.40
N ASP A 340 15.76 17.17 18.50
CA ASP A 340 16.14 18.54 18.85
C ASP A 340 15.00 19.23 19.64
N PRO A 341 15.26 19.75 20.86
CA PRO A 341 14.26 20.45 21.65
C PRO A 341 13.64 21.67 20.97
N GLN A 342 14.26 22.20 19.92
CA GLN A 342 13.73 23.31 19.13
C GLN A 342 12.66 22.87 18.12
N LEU A 343 12.66 21.59 17.69
CA LEU A 343 11.70 21.03 16.74
C LEU A 343 10.35 20.78 17.42
N ASP A 344 9.28 21.35 16.87
CA ASP A 344 7.90 21.06 17.29
C ASP A 344 7.46 19.73 16.66
N VAL A 345 7.16 18.72 17.49
CA VAL A 345 6.89 17.36 17.01
C VAL A 345 5.47 16.94 17.37
N THR A 346 4.65 16.67 16.36
CA THR A 346 3.38 15.96 16.55
C THR A 346 3.52 14.55 16.02
N ALA A 347 3.55 13.58 16.94
CA ALA A 347 3.67 12.17 16.62
C ALA A 347 2.32 11.48 16.73
N ILE A 348 1.95 10.75 15.68
CA ILE A 348 0.66 10.09 15.53
C ILE A 348 0.92 8.61 15.23
N THR A 349 0.29 7.72 15.98
CA THR A 349 0.40 6.28 15.76
C THR A 349 -0.96 5.64 15.63
N VAL A 350 -1.05 4.61 14.80
CA VAL A 350 -2.24 3.76 14.68
C VAL A 350 -2.01 2.47 15.46
N LYS A 351 -2.97 2.08 16.31
CA LYS A 351 -2.93 0.85 17.12
C LYS A 351 -4.16 -0.03 16.87
N ALA A 352 -3.96 -1.34 16.80
CA ALA A 352 -5.05 -2.32 16.67
C ALA A 352 -5.85 -2.50 17.97
N ASP A 353 -5.16 -2.53 19.12
CA ASP A 353 -5.74 -2.96 20.41
C ASP A 353 -6.37 -1.81 21.21
N GLN A 354 -6.38 -0.59 20.67
CA GLN A 354 -6.99 0.56 21.33
C GLN A 354 -8.45 0.74 20.94
N GLN A 355 -9.25 1.22 21.89
CA GLN A 355 -10.66 1.56 21.67
C GLN A 355 -10.92 3.07 21.66
N THR A 356 -10.03 3.85 22.27
CA THR A 356 -10.17 5.31 22.43
C THR A 356 -8.92 6.04 21.97
N ILE A 357 -9.10 7.28 21.53
CA ILE A 357 -7.99 8.18 21.18
C ILE A 357 -7.28 8.58 22.47
N HIS A 358 -5.96 8.36 22.54
CA HIS A 358 -5.13 8.82 23.64
C HIS A 358 -4.22 9.97 23.18
N MET A 359 -4.13 11.01 24.00
CA MET A 359 -3.24 12.14 23.76
C MET A 359 -2.35 12.35 24.98
N ALA A 360 -1.05 12.49 24.75
CA ALA A 360 -0.07 12.78 25.77
C ALA A 360 0.90 13.86 25.27
N GLU A 361 1.24 14.83 26.12
CA GLU A 361 2.28 15.82 25.83
C GLU A 361 3.53 15.48 26.65
N LYS A 362 4.68 15.35 25.98
CA LYS A 362 6.00 15.17 26.59
C LYS A 362 6.93 16.27 26.09
N GLY A 363 7.05 17.35 26.85
CA GLY A 363 7.82 18.52 26.43
C GLY A 363 7.17 19.23 25.22
N ARG A 364 7.91 19.37 24.11
CA ARG A 364 7.38 19.87 22.82
C ARG A 364 6.92 18.76 21.87
N CYS A 365 6.84 17.51 22.35
CA CYS A 365 6.31 16.39 21.57
C CYS A 365 4.86 16.10 22.00
N GLN A 366 3.91 16.30 21.09
CA GLN A 366 2.54 15.86 21.24
C GLN A 366 2.41 14.45 20.65
N GLN A 367 2.01 13.47 21.46
CA GLN A 367 1.82 12.08 21.07
C GLN A 367 0.32 11.77 21.01
N ILE A 368 -0.16 11.30 19.86
CA ILE A 368 -1.55 10.96 19.59
C ILE A 368 -1.61 9.48 19.18
N GLU A 369 -2.31 8.67 19.95
CA GLU A 369 -2.56 7.26 19.63
C GLU A 369 -4.00 7.11 19.14
N LEU A 370 -4.14 6.62 17.91
CA LEU A 370 -5.41 6.44 17.24
C LEU A 370 -5.77 4.95 17.15
N PRO A 371 -6.99 4.55 17.53
CA PRO A 371 -7.46 3.20 17.28
C PRO A 371 -7.73 3.00 15.79
N LEU A 372 -7.44 1.81 15.26
CA LEU A 372 -7.67 1.48 13.84
C LEU A 372 -9.11 1.79 13.40
N SER A 373 -10.09 1.52 14.26
CA SER A 373 -11.52 1.76 13.99
C SER A 373 -11.88 3.24 13.80
N ALA A 374 -11.08 4.17 14.34
CA ALA A 374 -11.36 5.60 14.19
C ALA A 374 -11.14 6.07 12.73
N LEU A 375 -10.28 5.39 11.98
CA LEU A 375 -9.93 5.77 10.61
C LEU A 375 -10.95 5.29 9.57
N ASP A 376 -11.78 4.30 9.90
CA ASP A 376 -12.75 3.73 8.96
C ASP A 376 -14.09 4.49 8.90
N ASN A 377 -14.57 5.08 10.00
CA ASN A 377 -15.97 5.54 10.10
C ASN A 377 -16.18 6.93 10.70
N THR A 378 -15.18 7.55 11.31
CA THR A 378 -15.35 8.81 12.05
C THR A 378 -14.36 9.86 11.58
N ALA A 379 -14.83 11.09 11.36
CA ALA A 379 -13.93 12.22 11.12
C ALA A 379 -13.03 12.41 12.34
N VAL A 380 -11.75 12.06 12.20
CA VAL A 380 -10.79 12.21 13.29
C VAL A 380 -10.37 13.68 13.33
N GLN A 381 -10.72 14.37 14.41
CA GLN A 381 -10.25 15.73 14.66
C GLN A 381 -8.85 15.67 15.25
N LEU A 382 -7.86 16.01 14.44
CA LEU A 382 -6.47 16.09 14.85
C LEU A 382 -6.10 17.56 14.99
N LEU A 383 -5.54 17.87 16.14
CA LEU A 383 -5.12 19.21 16.46
C LEU A 383 -3.58 19.19 16.57
N ILE A 384 -2.95 19.95 15.68
CA ILE A 384 -1.51 19.89 15.35
C ILE A 384 -0.89 21.28 15.42
#